data_AF-A0A085NPE4-F1
#
_entry.id   AF-A0A085NPE4-F1
#
_cell.length_a   1.000
_cell.length_b   1.000
_cell.length_c   1.000
_cell.angle_alpha   90.00
_cell.angle_beta   90.00
_cell.angle_gamma   90.00
#
_symmetry.space_group_name_H-M   'P 1'
#
loop_
_entity.id
_entity.type
_entity.pdbx_description
1 polymer ?
#
loop_
_entity_poly.entity_id
_entity_poly.type
_entity_poly.pdbx_seq_one_letter_code
_entity_poly.pdbx_strand_id
1 'polypeptide(L)'
;FLKIYYAHTLLQSEEFRPIRIGHAYSRDFEGIQNESLKKYLKERIKDVLAFFRTALMVPKNEDPLVVADLSHCDQARYGSHVEEKYNKDILIFIDVSMTHTCKPGSRTLAYASVCGINKSRED
;
A
#
# COMPACT_ATOMS: atom_id res chain seq x y z
N PHE A 1 -15.60 19.63 -4.05
CA PHE A 1 -16.56 18.52 -3.84
C PHE A 1 -16.23 17.40 -4.82
N LEU A 2 -15.82 16.23 -4.32
CA LEU A 2 -15.62 15.03 -5.14
C LEU A 2 -16.91 14.21 -5.08
N LYS A 3 -17.56 13.96 -6.22
CA LYS A 3 -18.71 13.04 -6.32
C LYS A 3 -18.17 11.66 -6.71
N ILE A 4 -18.20 10.71 -5.78
CA ILE A 4 -17.89 9.31 -6.05
C ILE A 4 -19.20 8.65 -6.46
N TYR A 5 -19.29 8.24 -7.72
CA TYR A 5 -20.42 7.44 -8.20
C TYR A 5 -20.14 5.99 -7.83
N TYR A 6 -20.96 5.43 -6.93
CA TYR A 6 -20.97 4.01 -6.65
C TYR A 6 -21.43 3.28 -7.93
N ALA A 7 -20.47 2.74 -8.69
CA ALA A 7 -20.75 1.91 -9.85
C ALA A 7 -21.12 0.49 -9.39
N HIS A 8 -22.27 0.32 -8.72
CA HIS A 8 -22.82 -1.01 -8.44
C HIS A 8 -23.40 -1.69 -9.70
N THR A 9 -23.50 -0.96 -10.82
CA THR A 9 -24.16 -1.39 -12.06
C THR A 9 -23.31 -1.22 -13.33
N LEU A 10 -22.00 -0.99 -13.20
CA LEU A 10 -21.11 -1.31 -14.32
C LEU A 10 -20.99 -2.83 -14.34
N LEU A 11 -21.50 -3.47 -15.40
CA LEU A 11 -21.20 -4.86 -15.76
C LEU A 11 -19.72 -5.09 -15.44
N GLN A 12 -19.44 -5.90 -14.42
CA GLN A 12 -18.06 -6.16 -14.03
C GLN A 12 -17.38 -6.75 -15.26
N SER A 13 -16.34 -6.07 -15.75
CA SER A 13 -15.54 -6.58 -16.86
C SER A 13 -15.08 -7.99 -16.52
N GLU A 14 -15.24 -8.92 -17.46
CA GLU A 14 -14.73 -10.28 -17.29
C GLU A 14 -13.19 -10.29 -17.21
N GLU A 15 -12.53 -9.25 -17.71
CA GLU A 15 -11.08 -9.14 -17.83
C GLU A 15 -10.44 -8.30 -16.71
N PHE A 16 -11.19 -7.37 -16.11
CA PHE A 16 -10.68 -6.44 -15.11
C PHE A 16 -11.40 -6.55 -13.78
N ARG A 17 -10.69 -6.31 -12.67
CA ARG A 17 -11.27 -6.27 -11.33
C ARG A 17 -10.66 -5.14 -10.48
N PRO A 18 -11.31 -4.74 -9.38
CA PRO A 18 -10.72 -3.82 -8.41
C PRO A 18 -9.34 -4.30 -7.96
N ILE A 19 -8.40 -3.37 -7.81
CA ILE A 19 -7.06 -3.68 -7.32
C ILE A 19 -7.10 -4.23 -5.89
N ARG A 20 -6.40 -5.35 -5.67
CA ARG A 20 -6.22 -5.98 -4.35
C ARG A 20 -4.95 -5.41 -3.74
N ILE A 21 -5.13 -4.54 -2.74
CA ILE A 21 -4.01 -3.91 -2.05
C ILE A 21 -3.74 -4.62 -0.72
N GLY A 22 -2.53 -5.16 -0.57
CA GLY A 22 -1.95 -5.52 0.73
C GLY A 22 -1.24 -4.31 1.34
N HIS A 23 -1.11 -4.27 2.66
CA HIS A 23 -0.30 -3.24 3.32
C HIS A 23 0.36 -3.78 4.59
N ALA A 24 1.50 -3.20 4.96
CA ALA A 24 2.23 -3.52 6.18
C ALA A 24 2.70 -2.23 6.86
N TYR A 25 2.56 -2.14 8.18
CA TYR A 25 3.07 -1.04 8.98
C TYR A 25 4.49 -1.35 9.46
N SER A 26 5.34 -0.34 9.52
CA SER A 26 6.68 -0.49 10.10
C SER A 26 6.62 -0.74 11.62
N ARG A 27 7.69 -1.27 12.19
CA ARG A 27 7.85 -1.41 13.64
C ARG A 27 7.77 -0.06 14.36
N ASP A 28 8.31 1.00 13.74
CA ASP A 28 8.27 2.36 14.29
C ASP A 28 6.83 2.90 14.33
N PHE A 29 6.05 2.64 13.28
CA PHE A 29 4.62 2.96 13.26
C PHE A 29 3.86 2.20 14.36
N GLU A 30 4.13 0.90 14.50
CA GLU A 30 3.50 0.10 15.54
C GLU A 30 3.97 0.50 16.95
N GLY A 31 5.15 1.11 17.09
CA GLY A 31 5.71 1.63 18.33
C GLY A 31 5.20 3.00 18.76
N ILE A 32 4.32 3.66 17.99
CA ILE A 32 3.73 4.96 18.37
C ILE A 32 2.97 4.82 19.70
N GLN A 33 3.46 5.50 20.74
CA GLN A 33 2.90 5.43 22.10
C GLN A 33 1.57 6.17 22.25
N ASN A 34 1.31 7.19 21.43
CA ASN A 34 0.04 7.91 21.44
C ASN A 34 -1.01 7.13 20.65
N GLU A 35 -1.81 6.33 21.36
CA GLU A 35 -2.85 5.47 20.77
C GLU A 35 -3.90 6.26 19.96
N SER A 36 -4.25 7.47 20.40
CA SER A 36 -5.22 8.31 19.66
C SER A 36 -4.65 8.74 18.30
N LEU A 37 -3.39 9.16 18.27
CA LEU A 37 -2.69 9.51 17.03
C LEU A 37 -2.52 8.27 16.13
N LYS A 38 -2.09 7.14 16.70
CA LYS A 38 -1.91 5.88 15.97
C LYS A 38 -3.22 5.43 15.32
N LYS A 39 -4.33 5.47 16.06
CA LYS A 39 -5.67 5.16 15.54
C LYS A 39 -6.06 6.11 14.41
N TYR A 40 -5.91 7.42 14.63
CA TYR A 40 -6.21 8.43 13.60
C TYR A 40 -5.43 8.17 12.30
N LEU A 41 -4.12 7.91 12.39
CA LEU A 41 -3.29 7.62 11.21
C LEU A 41 -3.74 6.34 10.50
N LYS A 42 -4.03 5.25 11.24
CA LYS A 42 -4.55 4.01 10.66
C LYS A 42 -5.87 4.22 9.93
N GLU A 43 -6.78 5.03 10.48
CA GLU A 43 -8.05 5.39 9.83
C GLU A 43 -7.83 6.18 8.54
N ARG A 44 -6.96 7.20 8.57
CA ARG A 44 -6.62 7.99 7.36
C ARG A 44 -6.01 7.13 6.26
N ILE A 45 -5.13 6.19 6.61
CA ILE A 45 -4.53 5.29 5.64
C ILE A 45 -5.57 4.31 5.10
N LYS A 46 -6.45 3.78 5.95
CA LYS A 46 -7.56 2.91 5.54
C LYS A 46 -8.46 3.60 4.50
N ASP A 47 -8.77 4.88 4.69
CA ASP A 47 -9.57 5.66 3.73
C ASP A 47 -8.85 5.80 2.37
N VAL A 48 -7.55 6.09 2.38
CA VAL A 48 -6.74 6.18 1.16
C VAL A 48 -6.69 4.83 0.43
N LEU A 49 -6.47 3.74 1.15
CA LEU A 49 -6.47 2.40 0.57
C LEU A 49 -7.84 2.00 0.02
N ALA A 50 -8.93 2.38 0.71
CA ALA A 50 -10.28 2.13 0.23
C ALA A 50 -10.57 2.89 -1.07
N PHE A 51 -10.14 4.15 -1.16
CA PHE A 51 -10.22 4.94 -2.38
C PHE A 51 -9.45 4.30 -3.54
N PHE A 52 -8.20 3.87 -3.33
CA PHE A 52 -7.45 3.22 -4.41
C PHE A 52 -8.07 1.91 -4.87
N ARG A 53 -8.59 1.09 -3.95
CA ARG A 53 -9.29 -0.15 -4.29
C ARG A 53 -10.51 0.10 -5.17
N THR A 54 -11.24 1.18 -4.96
CA THR A 54 -12.46 1.48 -5.74
C THR A 54 -12.16 2.23 -7.03
N ALA A 55 -11.09 3.03 -7.07
CA ALA A 55 -10.74 3.86 -8.22
C ALA A 55 -9.89 3.14 -9.28
N LEU A 56 -9.17 2.08 -8.91
CA LEU A 56 -8.23 1.40 -9.80
C LEU A 56 -8.72 -0.01 -10.17
N MET A 57 -8.87 -0.23 -11.47
CA MET A 57 -9.17 -1.53 -12.06
C MET A 57 -7.89 -2.10 -12.69
N VAL A 58 -7.61 -3.38 -12.44
CA VAL A 58 -6.44 -4.09 -12.97
C VAL A 58 -6.88 -5.35 -13.71
N PRO A 59 -6.10 -5.84 -14.70
CA PRO A 59 -6.36 -7.13 -15.31
C PRO A 59 -6.47 -8.23 -14.24
N LYS A 60 -7.36 -9.18 -14.44
CA LYS A 60 -7.44 -10.37 -13.59
C LYS A 60 -6.19 -11.22 -13.81
N ASN A 61 -5.20 -10.99 -12.95
CA ASN A 61 -4.06 -11.89 -12.83
C ASN A 61 -4.30 -12.83 -11.63
N GLU A 62 -4.15 -14.13 -11.87
CA GLU A 62 -4.24 -15.18 -10.84
C GLU A 62 -2.88 -15.42 -10.17
N ASP A 63 -1.79 -14.98 -10.81
CA ASP A 63 -0.46 -15.15 -10.26
C ASP A 63 -0.30 -14.33 -8.97
N PRO A 64 0.22 -14.93 -7.90
CA PRO A 64 0.50 -14.21 -6.68
C PRO A 64 1.61 -13.18 -6.93
N LEU A 65 1.48 -12.00 -6.33
CA LEU A 65 2.57 -11.04 -6.24
C LEU A 65 3.69 -11.68 -5.43
N VAL A 66 4.83 -11.88 -6.07
CA VAL A 66 6.06 -12.32 -5.40
C VAL A 66 6.82 -11.08 -4.96
N VAL A 67 7.08 -10.99 -3.66
CA VAL A 67 7.86 -9.90 -3.09
C VAL A 67 9.33 -10.27 -3.23
N ALA A 68 9.87 -10.09 -4.45
CA ALA A 68 11.27 -10.30 -4.74
C ALA A 68 12.06 -9.02 -4.46
N ASP A 69 13.12 -9.13 -3.65
CA ASP A 69 14.15 -8.12 -3.40
C ASP A 69 13.61 -6.73 -2.95
N LEU A 70 13.35 -6.60 -1.65
CA LEU A 70 13.00 -5.33 -0.99
C LEU A 70 14.23 -4.51 -0.59
N SER A 71 15.40 -4.71 -1.19
CA SER A 71 16.65 -4.02 -0.84
C SER A 71 16.51 -2.50 -0.74
N HIS A 72 15.59 -1.89 -1.49
CA HIS A 72 15.31 -0.45 -1.43
C HIS A 72 14.36 0.02 -0.32
N CYS A 73 13.58 -0.88 0.29
CA CYS A 73 12.55 -0.51 1.30
C CYS A 73 12.75 -1.15 2.67
N ASP A 74 13.96 -1.65 2.93
CA ASP A 74 14.41 -2.13 4.24
C ASP A 74 13.39 -3.04 4.93
N GLN A 75 13.25 -4.25 4.40
CA GLN A 75 12.33 -5.28 4.88
C GLN A 75 12.45 -5.54 6.40
N ALA A 76 13.62 -5.30 7.00
CA ALA A 76 13.84 -5.44 8.43
C ALA A 76 12.92 -4.52 9.26
N ARG A 77 12.56 -3.34 8.73
CA ARG A 77 11.66 -2.37 9.39
C ARG A 77 10.21 -2.83 9.45
N TYR A 78 9.80 -3.75 8.59
CA TYR A 78 8.42 -4.24 8.48
C TYR A 78 8.24 -5.66 9.06
N GLY A 79 9.33 -6.30 9.48
CA GLY A 79 9.32 -7.56 10.24
C GLY A 79 8.97 -8.80 9.41
N SER A 80 8.79 -9.94 10.09
CA SER A 80 8.47 -11.25 9.50
C SER A 80 7.01 -11.41 9.05
N HIS A 81 6.19 -10.37 9.18
CA HIS A 81 4.78 -10.36 8.76
C HIS A 81 4.61 -10.14 7.26
N VAL A 82 5.72 -9.95 6.54
CA VAL A 82 5.73 -9.83 5.09
C VAL A 82 5.91 -11.22 4.48
N GLU A 83 4.82 -11.81 3.97
CA GLU A 83 4.86 -13.09 3.26
C GLU A 83 5.62 -12.95 1.93
N GLU A 84 6.33 -14.00 1.50
CA GLU A 84 7.06 -13.98 0.23
C GLU A 84 6.12 -13.91 -0.99
N LYS A 85 4.87 -14.37 -0.82
CA LYS A 85 3.85 -14.43 -1.87
C LYS A 85 2.53 -13.92 -1.35
N TYR A 86 1.94 -12.97 -2.07
CA TYR A 86 0.64 -12.39 -1.74
C TYR A 86 -0.37 -12.64 -2.84
N ASN A 87 -1.58 -13.06 -2.47
CA ASN A 87 -2.73 -13.02 -3.36
C ASN A 87 -3.30 -11.59 -3.46
N LYS A 88 -2.42 -10.64 -3.83
CA LYS A 88 -2.64 -9.20 -3.96
C LYS A 88 -1.96 -8.73 -5.26
N ASP A 89 -2.31 -7.54 -5.72
CA ASP A 89 -1.76 -6.96 -6.94
C ASP A 89 -0.65 -5.94 -6.63
N ILE A 90 -0.74 -5.31 -5.44
CA ILE A 90 0.26 -4.40 -4.91
C ILE A 90 0.37 -4.57 -3.40
N LEU A 91 1.57 -4.39 -2.86
CA LEU A 91 1.86 -4.32 -1.44
C LEU A 91 2.41 -2.93 -1.12
N ILE A 92 1.80 -2.24 -0.16
CA ILE A 92 2.21 -0.91 0.27
C ILE A 92 2.84 -0.99 1.66
N PHE A 93 4.09 -0.56 1.76
CA PHE A 93 4.82 -0.45 3.02
C PHE A 93 4.61 0.95 3.60
N ILE A 94 4.11 1.01 4.83
CA ILE A 94 3.69 2.26 5.48
C ILE A 94 4.58 2.48 6.69
N ASP A 95 5.30 3.61 6.68
CA ASP A 95 6.14 4.02 7.78
C ASP A 95 5.78 5.44 8.24
N VAL A 96 6.07 5.72 9.50
CA VAL A 96 6.04 7.07 10.07
C VAL A 96 7.41 7.31 10.69
N SER A 97 8.17 8.18 10.05
CA SER A 97 9.41 8.70 10.63
C SER A 97 9.05 9.82 11.61
N MET A 98 9.02 9.48 12.89
CA MET A 98 8.96 10.47 13.98
C MET A 98 10.33 11.10 14.24
N THR A 99 11.41 10.47 13.77
CA THR A 99 12.76 11.01 13.79
C THR A 99 12.89 12.09 12.71
N HIS A 100 13.52 13.22 13.04
CA HIS A 100 13.68 14.42 12.21
C HIS A 100 14.46 14.23 10.88
N THR A 101 14.56 13.01 10.36
CA THR A 101 15.37 12.64 9.19
C THR A 101 14.55 12.10 8.02
N CYS A 102 13.23 12.30 7.98
CA CYS A 102 12.57 12.41 6.69
C CYS A 102 12.88 13.80 6.11
N LYS A 103 13.88 13.91 5.23
CA LYS A 103 14.03 15.12 4.40
C LYS A 103 13.22 14.98 3.11
N PRO A 104 11.97 15.46 3.12
CA PRO A 104 11.41 16.21 2.00
C PRO A 104 10.96 17.60 2.49
N GLY A 105 11.51 18.66 1.89
CA GLY A 105 11.52 20.05 2.40
C GLY A 105 10.29 20.51 3.18
N SER A 106 10.47 20.74 4.50
CA SER A 106 9.68 21.47 5.52
C SER A 106 8.13 21.48 5.53
N ARG A 107 7.42 20.96 4.54
CA ARG A 107 5.94 20.96 4.41
C ARG A 107 5.36 19.66 3.86
N THR A 108 6.19 18.64 3.69
CA THR A 108 5.77 17.38 3.08
C THR A 108 5.03 16.54 4.11
N LEU A 109 3.72 16.37 3.92
CA LEU A 109 2.86 15.59 4.83
C LEU A 109 3.03 14.08 4.66
N ALA A 110 3.44 13.62 3.47
CA ALA A 110 3.75 12.24 3.16
C ALA A 110 4.59 12.17 1.87
N TYR A 111 5.40 11.13 1.71
CA TYR A 111 6.05 10.78 0.45
C TYR A 111 5.86 9.28 0.17
N ALA A 112 5.97 8.89 -1.09
CA ALA A 112 5.94 7.51 -1.51
C ALA A 112 6.96 7.27 -2.62
N SER A 113 7.56 6.09 -2.65
CA SER A 113 8.49 5.63 -3.68
C SER A 113 8.20 4.18 -4.03
N VAL A 114 8.50 3.79 -5.26
CA VAL A 114 8.36 2.39 -5.71
C VAL A 114 9.58 1.61 -5.25
N CYS A 115 9.35 0.57 -4.43
CA CYS A 115 10.40 -0.29 -3.87
C CYS A 115 10.87 -1.39 -4.82
N GLY A 116 9.95 -1.84 -5.68
CA GLY A 116 10.14 -2.97 -6.56
C GLY A 116 8.96 -3.08 -7.51
N ILE A 117 9.21 -3.66 -8.67
CA ILE A 117 8.21 -3.97 -9.68
C ILE A 117 8.36 -5.47 -9.95
N ASN A 118 7.27 -6.22 -9.88
CA ASN A 118 7.30 -7.61 -10.28
C ASN A 118 7.65 -7.63 -11.77
N LYS A 119 8.89 -8.00 -12.11
CA LYS A 119 9.28 -8.14 -13.51
C LYS A 119 8.39 -9.22 -14.08
N SER A 120 7.53 -8.86 -15.03
CA SER A 120 6.97 -9.83 -15.95
C SER A 120 8.15 -10.65 -16.47
N ARG A 121 8.03 -11.98 -16.45
CA ARG A 121 8.97 -12.86 -17.16
C ARG A 121 9.29 -12.18 -18.50
N GLU A 122 10.54 -11.81 -18.69
CA GLU A 122 11.03 -11.51 -20.04
C GLU A 122 10.75 -12.78 -20.86
N ASP A 123 10.07 -12.60 -21.99
CA ASP A 123 9.91 -13.64 -23.02
C ASP A 123 11.27 -14.21 -23.44
#